data_AF-A0A2G5B843-F1
#
_entry.id   AF-A0A2G5B843-F1
#
_cell.length_a   1.000
_cell.length_b   1.000
_cell.length_c   1.000
_cell.angle_alpha   90.00
_cell.angle_beta   90.00
_cell.angle_gamma   90.00
#
_symmetry.space_group_name_H-M   'P 1'
#
loop_
_entity.id
_entity.type
_entity.pdbx_description
1 polymer ?
#
loop_
_entity_poly.entity_id
_entity_poly.type
_entity_poly.pdbx_seq_one_letter_code
_entity_poly.pdbx_strand_id
1 'polypeptide(L)'
;MMDFLLRTNAQRVKLPSRQQVMHVYRRILKQARSFFDETTREFIQSYAKVTFRRNLYDRKVNRARAKLRNAQTTANRLERANKHRFKDVLNVLETGYGQKGPRKAMMLEAMVGIKKEEEVFGNLRDMAQYRPAFYALAMHQLGKSKVEVDKQNLKSLHPLNVAKTQDARWESLRYRVAPPVDEATMEVLEERARTGIIRNPVLQDCSVRDAALIRRWEEKWVLLPPRRQNPSQ
;
A
#
# COMPACT_ATOMS: atom_id res chain seq x y z
N MET A 1 5.01 -6.98 -53.71
CA MET A 1 5.78 -7.19 -52.46
C MET A 1 5.73 -5.90 -51.67
N MET A 2 4.84 -5.75 -50.67
CA MET A 2 4.92 -4.79 -49.53
C MET A 2 3.60 -4.68 -48.70
N ASP A 3 2.55 -5.48 -48.93
CA ASP A 3 1.30 -5.40 -48.11
C ASP A 3 1.18 -6.45 -46.99
N PHE A 4 2.25 -7.17 -46.67
CA PHE A 4 2.18 -8.29 -45.70
C PHE A 4 2.38 -7.88 -44.22
N LEU A 5 2.72 -6.63 -43.92
CA LEU A 5 3.15 -6.22 -42.56
C LEU A 5 2.12 -5.44 -41.72
N LEU A 6 0.91 -5.16 -42.22
CA LEU A 6 -0.12 -4.47 -41.44
C LEU A 6 -1.22 -5.36 -40.88
N ARG A 7 -1.14 -6.69 -41.06
CA ARG A 7 -1.88 -7.65 -40.23
C ARG A 7 -1.17 -7.87 -38.89
N THR A 8 -0.80 -6.78 -38.21
CA THR A 8 -0.59 -6.92 -36.77
C THR A 8 -1.95 -7.28 -36.20
N ASN A 9 -2.03 -8.49 -35.68
CA ASN A 9 -3.11 -8.96 -34.84
C ASN A 9 -3.27 -7.95 -33.70
N ALA A 10 -4.04 -6.89 -33.94
CA ALA A 10 -4.74 -6.15 -32.92
C ALA A 10 -5.76 -7.14 -32.34
N GLN A 11 -5.25 -8.11 -31.58
CA GLN A 11 -6.04 -8.99 -30.73
C GLN A 11 -6.94 -8.04 -29.96
N ARG A 12 -8.22 -8.00 -30.33
CA ARG A 12 -9.20 -7.12 -29.71
C ARG A 12 -9.05 -7.33 -28.23
N VAL A 13 -8.46 -6.34 -27.56
CA VAL A 13 -8.05 -6.45 -26.18
C VAL A 13 -9.37 -6.56 -25.42
N LYS A 14 -9.70 -7.77 -24.95
CA LYS A 14 -10.95 -8.01 -24.22
C LYS A 14 -10.81 -7.49 -22.79
N LEU A 15 -11.91 -6.93 -22.27
CA LEU A 15 -12.04 -6.59 -20.85
C LEU A 15 -11.81 -7.86 -20.00
N PRO A 16 -11.17 -7.72 -18.82
CA PRO A 16 -11.08 -8.84 -17.89
C PRO A 16 -12.45 -9.38 -17.54
N SER A 17 -12.59 -10.71 -17.48
CA SER A 17 -13.88 -11.30 -17.13
C SER A 17 -14.19 -11.08 -15.64
N ARG A 18 -15.48 -10.99 -15.29
CA ARG A 18 -15.93 -10.88 -13.90
C ARG A 18 -15.34 -12.00 -13.03
N GLN A 19 -15.25 -13.22 -13.55
CA GLN A 19 -14.68 -14.37 -12.87
C GLN A 19 -13.19 -14.16 -12.54
N GLN A 20 -12.40 -13.64 -13.48
CA GLN A 20 -10.98 -13.31 -13.24
C GLN A 20 -10.82 -12.27 -12.14
N VAL A 21 -11.61 -11.20 -12.19
CA VAL A 21 -11.59 -10.13 -11.19
C VAL A 21 -11.97 -10.67 -9.80
N MET A 22 -13.04 -11.47 -9.72
CA MET A 22 -13.51 -12.07 -8.47
C MET A 22 -12.52 -13.08 -7.90
N HIS A 23 -11.84 -13.86 -8.75
CA HIS A 23 -10.80 -14.79 -8.33
C HIS A 23 -9.65 -14.04 -7.64
N VAL A 24 -9.13 -12.98 -8.27
CA VAL A 24 -8.03 -12.18 -7.70
C VAL A 24 -8.47 -11.50 -6.41
N TYR A 25 -9.68 -10.93 -6.37
CA TYR A 25 -10.23 -10.32 -5.16
C TYR A 25 -10.30 -11.31 -3.98
N ARG A 26 -10.89 -12.49 -4.20
CA ARG A 26 -10.99 -13.54 -3.18
C ARG A 26 -9.61 -14.01 -2.73
N ARG A 27 -8.65 -14.12 -3.66
CA ARG A 27 -7.27 -14.49 -3.33
C ARG A 27 -6.60 -13.44 -2.44
N ILE A 28 -6.77 -12.15 -2.72
CA ILE A 28 -6.26 -11.07 -1.84
C ILE A 28 -6.87 -11.19 -0.44
N LEU A 29 -8.19 -11.34 -0.32
CA LEU A 29 -8.85 -11.45 0.98
C LEU A 29 -8.39 -12.70 1.76
N LYS A 30 -8.26 -13.85 1.08
CA LYS A 30 -7.76 -15.09 1.68
C LYS A 30 -6.35 -14.90 2.23
N GLN A 31 -5.44 -14.34 1.42
CA GLN A 31 -4.05 -14.13 1.83
C GLN A 31 -3.91 -13.03 2.88
N ALA A 32 -4.73 -11.98 2.83
CA ALA A 32 -4.76 -10.96 3.87
C ALA A 32 -5.18 -11.57 5.22
N ARG A 33 -6.23 -12.42 5.23
CA ARG A 33 -6.71 -13.08 6.44
C ARG A 33 -5.65 -13.94 7.12
N SER A 34 -4.79 -14.60 6.35
CA SER A 34 -3.69 -15.43 6.89
C SER A 34 -2.44 -14.64 7.27
N PHE A 35 -2.39 -13.33 7.01
CA PHE A 35 -1.25 -12.51 7.40
C PHE A 35 -1.25 -12.33 8.93
N PHE A 36 -0.09 -12.45 9.56
CA PHE A 36 0.04 -12.52 11.02
C PHE A 36 -0.35 -11.21 11.73
N ASP A 37 -0.07 -10.07 11.13
CA ASP A 37 -0.38 -8.75 11.69
C ASP A 37 -1.84 -8.33 11.41
N GLU A 38 -2.64 -8.14 12.47
CA GLU A 38 -4.07 -7.82 12.37
C GLU A 38 -4.31 -6.42 11.79
N THR A 39 -3.56 -5.40 12.23
CA THR A 39 -3.68 -4.03 11.72
C THR A 39 -3.51 -3.99 10.20
N THR A 40 -2.48 -4.68 9.70
CA THR A 40 -2.19 -4.80 8.28
C THR A 40 -3.25 -5.62 7.56
N ARG A 41 -3.73 -6.72 8.16
CA ARG A 41 -4.83 -7.55 7.63
C ARG A 41 -6.09 -6.71 7.42
N GLU A 42 -6.55 -5.99 8.44
CA GLU A 42 -7.73 -5.14 8.39
C GLU A 42 -7.58 -4.05 7.32
N PHE A 43 -6.42 -3.37 7.30
CA PHE A 43 -6.12 -2.36 6.30
C PHE A 43 -6.22 -2.92 4.87
N ILE A 44 -5.56 -4.04 4.59
CA ILE A 44 -5.56 -4.66 3.25
C ILE A 44 -6.98 -5.07 2.84
N GLN A 45 -7.76 -5.64 3.76
CA GLN A 45 -9.14 -6.05 3.48
C GLN A 45 -10.01 -4.84 3.14
N SER A 46 -9.95 -3.78 3.95
CA SER A 46 -10.70 -2.54 3.73
C SER A 46 -10.27 -1.86 2.44
N TYR A 47 -8.96 -1.74 2.20
CA TYR A 47 -8.39 -1.15 1.00
C TYR A 47 -8.77 -1.92 -0.26
N ALA A 48 -8.74 -3.26 -0.23
CA ALA A 48 -9.16 -4.10 -1.34
C ALA A 48 -10.66 -3.90 -1.64
N LYS A 49 -11.53 -3.90 -0.62
CA LYS A 49 -12.98 -3.66 -0.79
C LYS A 49 -13.24 -2.32 -1.49
N VAL A 50 -12.64 -1.24 -1.00
CA VAL A 50 -12.81 0.11 -1.56
C VAL A 50 -12.26 0.18 -2.98
N THR A 51 -11.07 -0.37 -3.22
CA THR A 51 -10.41 -0.31 -4.53
C THR A 51 -11.17 -1.07 -5.59
N PHE A 52 -11.68 -2.28 -5.29
CA PHE A 52 -12.46 -3.05 -6.25
C PHE A 52 -13.83 -2.41 -6.52
N ARG A 53 -14.50 -1.86 -5.50
CA ARG A 53 -15.76 -1.10 -5.67
C ARG A 53 -15.57 0.13 -6.56
N ARG A 54 -14.54 0.94 -6.30
CA ARG A 54 -14.22 2.15 -7.09
C ARG A 54 -13.95 1.84 -8.56
N ASN A 55 -13.47 0.64 -8.86
CA ASN A 55 -13.09 0.23 -10.22
C ASN A 55 -14.15 -0.62 -10.93
N LEU A 56 -15.34 -0.81 -10.33
CA LEU A 56 -16.40 -1.65 -10.88
C LEU A 56 -16.85 -1.22 -12.29
N TYR A 57 -16.88 0.10 -12.52
CA TYR A 57 -17.38 0.71 -13.75
C TYR A 57 -16.27 1.15 -14.72
N ASP A 58 -15.04 0.65 -14.59
CA ASP A 58 -13.94 1.04 -15.49
C ASP A 58 -14.10 0.42 -16.89
N ARG A 59 -14.50 1.24 -17.86
CA ARG A 59 -14.73 0.82 -19.25
C ARG A 59 -13.46 0.75 -20.09
N LYS A 60 -12.35 1.36 -19.64
CA LYS A 60 -11.09 1.43 -20.39
C LYS A 60 -10.31 0.13 -20.25
N VAL A 61 -10.24 -0.66 -21.32
CA VAL A 61 -9.66 -2.01 -21.30
C VAL A 61 -8.23 -2.07 -20.74
N ASN A 62 -7.34 -1.22 -21.27
CA ASN A 62 -5.94 -1.20 -20.85
C ASN A 62 -5.79 -0.84 -19.36
N ARG A 63 -6.62 0.10 -18.89
CA ARG A 63 -6.65 0.52 -17.48
C ARG A 63 -7.16 -0.60 -16.57
N ALA A 64 -8.24 -1.28 -16.96
CA ALA A 64 -8.79 -2.42 -16.24
C ALA A 64 -7.77 -3.56 -16.13
N ARG A 65 -7.06 -3.88 -17.23
CA ARG A 65 -5.99 -4.90 -17.23
C ARG A 65 -4.81 -4.52 -16.36
N ALA A 66 -4.35 -3.27 -16.43
CA ALA A 66 -3.27 -2.78 -15.58
C ALA A 66 -3.63 -2.88 -14.09
N LYS A 67 -4.85 -2.48 -13.72
CA LYS A 67 -5.36 -2.62 -12.35
C LYS A 67 -5.44 -4.07 -11.90
N LEU A 68 -5.93 -4.97 -12.75
CA LEU A 68 -6.01 -6.40 -12.43
C LEU A 68 -4.61 -7.03 -12.28
N ARG A 69 -3.65 -6.66 -13.14
CA ARG A 69 -2.25 -7.10 -13.04
C ARG A 69 -1.63 -6.62 -11.73
N ASN A 70 -1.84 -5.36 -11.36
CA ASN A 70 -1.38 -4.84 -10.07
C ASN A 70 -2.00 -5.59 -8.89
N ALA A 71 -3.29 -5.90 -8.95
CA ALA A 71 -3.97 -6.71 -7.94
C ALA A 71 -3.41 -8.13 -7.84
N GLN A 72 -3.08 -8.77 -8.97
CA GLN A 72 -2.41 -10.08 -9.00
C GLN A 72 -1.01 -10.02 -8.36
N THR A 73 -0.23 -8.98 -8.67
CA THR A 73 1.08 -8.75 -8.05
C THR A 73 0.95 -8.59 -6.54
N THR A 74 -0.05 -7.85 -6.06
CA THR A 74 -0.34 -7.73 -4.63
C THR A 74 -0.73 -9.06 -4.00
N ALA A 75 -1.60 -9.85 -4.65
CA ALA A 75 -1.98 -11.17 -4.16
C ALA A 75 -0.77 -12.12 -4.05
N ASN A 76 0.10 -12.12 -5.07
CA ASN A 76 1.34 -12.91 -5.07
C ASN A 76 2.29 -12.45 -3.95
N ARG A 77 2.43 -11.13 -3.74
CA ARG A 77 3.25 -10.57 -2.66
C ARG A 77 2.75 -11.02 -1.29
N LEU A 78 1.44 -10.96 -1.05
CA LEU A 78 0.84 -11.43 0.20
C LEU A 78 1.07 -12.92 0.42
N GLU A 79 0.89 -13.74 -0.62
CA GLU A 79 1.16 -15.17 -0.51
C GLU A 79 2.64 -15.44 -0.17
N ARG A 80 3.57 -14.74 -0.79
CA ARG A 80 5.01 -14.86 -0.47
C ARG A 80 5.32 -14.38 0.94
N ALA A 81 4.68 -13.31 1.39
CA ALA A 81 4.81 -12.82 2.76
C ALA A 81 4.30 -13.84 3.78
N ASN A 82 3.18 -14.50 3.50
CA ASN A 82 2.64 -15.60 4.34
C ASN A 82 3.53 -16.85 4.34
N LYS A 83 4.41 -17.01 3.34
CA LYS A 83 5.48 -18.03 3.32
C LYS A 83 6.76 -17.53 4.00
N HIS A 84 6.66 -16.53 4.87
CA HIS A 84 7.75 -15.93 5.65
C HIS A 84 8.91 -15.36 4.81
N ARG A 85 8.66 -14.90 3.58
CA ARG A 85 9.67 -14.14 2.83
C ARG A 85 9.82 -12.74 3.44
N PHE A 86 10.87 -12.55 4.22
CA PHE A 86 11.14 -11.34 5.00
C PHE A 86 10.95 -10.03 4.21
N LYS A 87 11.52 -9.92 3.01
CA LYS A 87 11.38 -8.73 2.16
C LYS A 87 9.92 -8.43 1.80
N ASP A 88 9.12 -9.46 1.48
CA ASP A 88 7.70 -9.27 1.15
C ASP A 88 6.88 -8.95 2.40
N VAL A 89 7.20 -9.56 3.56
CA VAL A 89 6.60 -9.25 4.87
C VAL A 89 6.79 -7.77 5.21
N LEU A 90 8.02 -7.26 5.16
CA LEU A 90 8.30 -5.85 5.44
C LEU A 90 7.51 -4.92 4.51
N ASN A 91 7.50 -5.19 3.21
CA ASN A 91 6.74 -4.37 2.26
C ASN A 91 5.23 -4.34 2.57
N VAL A 92 4.69 -5.46 3.04
CA VAL A 92 3.28 -5.57 3.42
C VAL A 92 3.00 -4.79 4.71
N LEU A 93 3.87 -4.90 5.72
CA LEU A 93 3.78 -4.13 6.97
C LEU A 93 3.91 -2.62 6.72
N GLU A 94 4.91 -2.17 5.96
CA GLU A 94 5.08 -0.76 5.61
C GLU A 94 3.84 -0.19 4.90
N THR A 95 3.15 -1.03 4.11
CA THR A 95 1.90 -0.65 3.45
C THR A 95 0.74 -0.59 4.45
N GLY A 96 0.65 -1.56 5.36
CA GLY A 96 -0.36 -1.63 6.43
C GLY A 96 -0.28 -0.46 7.40
N TYR A 97 0.91 -0.17 7.90
CA TYR A 97 1.20 0.92 8.83
C TYR A 97 1.27 2.31 8.17
N GLY A 98 1.04 2.40 6.86
CA GLY A 98 1.06 3.69 6.16
C GLY A 98 2.44 4.34 6.10
N GLN A 99 3.52 3.58 6.22
CA GLN A 99 4.86 4.08 5.91
C GLN A 99 5.07 4.26 4.40
N LYS A 100 4.25 3.59 3.58
CA LYS A 100 4.20 3.71 2.12
C LYS A 100 2.77 3.84 1.58
N GLY A 101 2.64 4.39 0.39
CA GLY A 101 1.38 4.39 -0.38
C GLY A 101 0.35 5.44 0.06
N PRO A 102 -0.94 5.24 -0.26
CA PRO A 102 -1.98 6.26 -0.08
C PRO A 102 -2.29 6.57 1.39
N ARG A 103 -2.15 5.59 2.30
CA ARG A 103 -2.34 5.82 3.75
C ARG A 103 -1.30 6.78 4.31
N LYS A 104 -0.03 6.67 3.87
CA LYS A 104 1.02 7.65 4.17
C LYS A 104 0.62 9.06 3.74
N ALA A 105 0.13 9.17 2.51
CA ALA A 105 -0.28 10.45 1.95
C ALA A 105 -1.43 11.06 2.76
N MET A 106 -2.42 10.26 3.15
CA MET A 106 -3.53 10.70 4.02
C MET A 106 -3.05 11.14 5.41
N MET A 107 -2.12 10.41 6.05
CA MET A 107 -1.57 10.80 7.35
C MET A 107 -0.77 12.10 7.26
N LEU A 108 0.05 12.24 6.21
CA LEU A 108 0.77 13.50 5.93
C LEU A 108 -0.20 14.65 5.66
N GLU A 109 -1.27 14.42 4.90
CA GLU A 109 -2.31 15.45 4.64
C GLU A 109 -3.01 15.88 5.93
N ALA A 110 -3.36 14.93 6.81
CA ALA A 110 -3.98 15.22 8.10
C ALA A 110 -3.06 16.02 9.04
N MET A 111 -1.77 15.67 9.12
CA MET A 111 -0.80 16.35 9.97
C MET A 111 -0.43 17.75 9.46
N VAL A 112 -0.33 17.92 8.13
CA VAL A 112 0.10 19.19 7.52
C VAL A 112 -1.10 20.11 7.21
N GLY A 113 -2.34 19.60 7.29
CA GLY A 113 -3.56 20.38 7.09
C GLY A 113 -3.87 20.74 5.63
N ILE A 114 -3.30 20.02 4.65
CA ILE A 114 -3.37 20.41 3.24
C ILE A 114 -4.49 19.67 2.52
N LYS A 115 -5.48 20.42 2.01
CA LYS A 115 -6.43 19.94 0.98
C LYS A 115 -5.76 20.02 -0.39
N LYS A 116 -5.94 18.98 -1.18
CA LYS A 116 -5.21 18.73 -2.43
C LYS A 116 -5.63 19.68 -3.56
N GLU A 117 -4.93 20.80 -3.67
CA GLU A 117 -4.70 21.55 -4.92
C GLU A 117 -3.20 21.84 -4.97
N GLU A 118 -2.53 21.43 -6.06
CA GLU A 118 -1.08 21.62 -6.22
C GLU A 118 -0.80 22.45 -7.47
N GLU A 119 -0.48 23.73 -7.25
CA GLU A 119 0.54 24.42 -8.04
C GLU A 119 1.91 23.85 -7.66
N VAL A 120 2.73 23.65 -8.68
CA VAL A 120 4.02 23.00 -8.59
C VAL A 120 5.08 24.06 -8.34
N PHE A 121 5.73 24.02 -7.17
CA PHE A 121 6.81 24.95 -6.80
C PHE A 121 8.18 24.28 -6.91
N GLY A 122 9.07 24.88 -7.70
CA GLY A 122 10.42 24.37 -8.01
C GLY A 122 11.48 24.54 -6.89
N ASN A 123 11.13 25.13 -5.75
CA ASN A 123 12.06 25.34 -4.63
C ASN A 123 11.40 24.96 -3.29
N LEU A 124 12.11 24.15 -2.50
CA LEU A 124 11.74 23.80 -1.11
C LEU A 124 11.56 25.04 -0.22
N ARG A 125 12.32 26.11 -0.49
CA ARG A 125 12.20 27.40 0.21
C ARG A 125 10.85 28.06 -0.04
N ASP A 126 10.31 27.93 -1.25
CA ASP A 126 9.01 28.52 -1.56
C ASP A 126 7.92 27.78 -0.78
N MET A 127 8.09 26.48 -0.53
CA MET A 127 7.21 25.72 0.38
C MET A 127 7.35 26.08 1.85
N ALA A 128 8.41 26.77 2.29
CA ALA A 128 8.46 27.26 3.67
C ALA A 128 7.31 28.23 3.95
N GLN A 129 6.90 29.00 2.94
CA GLN A 129 5.78 29.94 3.04
C GLN A 129 4.42 29.23 3.06
N TYR A 130 4.25 28.19 2.23
CA TYR A 130 2.94 27.54 2.05
C TYR A 130 2.73 26.29 2.91
N ARG A 131 3.81 25.59 3.29
CA ARG A 131 3.81 24.26 3.93
C ARG A 131 4.94 24.13 4.97
N PRO A 132 4.96 24.98 6.01
CA PRO A 132 6.09 25.08 6.94
C PRO A 132 6.39 23.78 7.69
N ALA A 133 5.37 23.02 8.11
CA ALA A 133 5.57 21.75 8.82
C ALA A 133 6.21 20.67 7.93
N PHE A 134 5.78 20.58 6.67
CA PHE A 134 6.40 19.67 5.71
C PHE A 134 7.84 20.06 5.38
N TYR A 135 8.09 21.37 5.20
CA TYR A 135 9.44 21.90 4.96
C TYR A 135 10.39 21.56 6.12
N ALA A 136 9.95 21.77 7.37
CA ALA A 136 10.73 21.43 8.55
C ALA A 136 11.08 19.93 8.59
N LEU A 137 10.11 19.05 8.30
CA LEU A 137 10.32 17.61 8.24
C LEU A 137 11.28 17.19 7.13
N ALA A 138 11.09 17.74 5.93
CA ALA A 138 11.96 17.45 4.79
C ALA A 138 13.40 17.95 5.05
N MET A 139 13.56 19.13 5.63
CA MET A 139 14.86 19.67 6.03
C MET A 139 15.54 18.80 7.09
N HIS A 140 14.82 18.39 8.12
CA HIS A 140 15.35 17.53 9.19
C HIS A 140 15.80 16.17 8.66
N GLN A 141 15.03 15.54 7.77
CA GLN A 141 15.31 14.18 7.29
C GLN A 141 16.28 14.11 6.10
N LEU A 142 16.31 15.14 5.25
CA LEU A 142 17.13 15.14 4.03
C LEU A 142 18.41 15.98 4.17
N GLY A 143 18.48 16.87 5.17
CA GLY A 143 19.64 17.75 5.40
C GLY A 143 19.94 18.74 4.27
N LYS A 144 19.05 18.86 3.28
CA LYS A 144 19.27 19.67 2.07
C LYS A 144 18.02 20.50 1.77
N SER A 145 18.26 21.80 1.51
CA SER A 145 17.21 22.77 1.16
C SER A 145 16.92 22.85 -0.35
N LYS A 146 17.67 22.13 -1.18
CA LYS A 146 17.49 22.08 -2.64
C LYS A 146 17.46 20.63 -3.12
N VAL A 147 16.50 20.30 -3.99
CA VAL A 147 16.48 19.02 -4.71
C VAL A 147 17.47 19.12 -5.87
N GLU A 148 18.67 18.61 -5.67
CA GLU A 148 19.67 18.54 -6.73
C GLU A 148 19.20 17.55 -7.80
N VAL A 149 18.96 18.03 -9.02
CA VAL A 149 18.75 17.17 -10.17
C VAL A 149 20.10 16.96 -10.84
N ASP A 150 20.41 15.68 -11.07
CA ASP A 150 21.64 15.31 -11.76
C ASP A 150 21.52 15.71 -13.23
N LYS A 151 22.29 16.73 -13.62
CA LYS A 151 22.19 17.35 -14.95
C LYS A 151 22.59 16.39 -16.07
N GLN A 152 23.40 15.37 -15.76
CA GLN A 152 23.85 14.37 -16.73
C GLN A 152 22.72 13.42 -17.17
N ASN A 153 21.69 13.26 -16.33
CA ASN A 153 20.56 12.37 -16.59
C ASN A 153 19.37 13.07 -17.27
N LEU A 154 19.48 14.38 -17.55
CA LEU A 154 18.42 15.14 -18.21
C LEU A 154 18.51 14.95 -19.73
N LYS A 155 17.39 14.53 -20.35
CA LYS A 155 17.27 14.46 -21.82
C LYS A 155 17.45 15.83 -22.51
N SER A 156 17.19 16.92 -21.78
CA SER A 156 17.44 18.28 -22.23
C SER A 156 17.56 19.21 -21.02
N LEU A 157 18.37 20.26 -21.13
CA LEU A 157 18.49 21.31 -20.12
C LEU A 157 17.36 22.37 -20.17
N HIS A 158 16.33 22.14 -20.98
CA HIS A 158 15.20 23.07 -21.09
C HIS A 158 14.52 23.26 -19.72
N PRO A 159 14.24 24.51 -19.27
CA PRO A 159 13.70 24.80 -17.95
C PRO A 159 12.46 23.97 -17.58
N LEU A 160 11.52 23.82 -18.50
CA LEU A 160 10.32 22.98 -18.31
C LEU A 160 10.63 21.50 -18.02
N ASN A 161 11.68 20.95 -18.63
CA ASN A 161 12.06 19.55 -18.44
C ASN A 161 12.85 19.36 -17.14
N VAL A 162 13.63 20.37 -16.75
CA VAL A 162 14.24 20.44 -15.41
C VAL A 162 13.15 20.47 -14.35
N ALA A 163 12.16 21.36 -14.48
CA ALA A 163 11.02 21.47 -13.57
C ALA A 163 10.28 20.12 -13.46
N LYS A 164 9.85 19.52 -14.57
CA LYS A 164 9.19 18.20 -14.57
C LYS A 164 10.00 17.11 -13.87
N THR A 165 11.33 17.15 -14.01
CA THR A 165 12.22 16.17 -13.39
C THR A 165 12.42 16.46 -11.90
N GLN A 166 12.46 17.74 -11.52
CA GLN A 166 12.39 18.18 -10.12
C GLN A 166 11.09 17.72 -9.48
N ASP A 167 9.95 17.87 -10.16
CA ASP A 167 8.63 17.47 -9.69
C ASP A 167 8.52 15.96 -9.52
N ALA A 168 9.00 15.19 -10.50
CA ALA A 168 9.01 13.73 -10.39
C ALA A 168 9.93 13.26 -9.26
N ARG A 169 11.10 13.90 -9.10
CA ARG A 169 12.01 13.62 -7.99
C ARG A 169 11.40 14.04 -6.65
N TRP A 170 10.64 15.12 -6.64
CA TRP A 170 9.90 15.63 -5.50
C TRP A 170 8.78 14.67 -5.07
N GLU A 171 7.97 14.19 -6.01
CA GLU A 171 6.99 13.13 -5.76
C GLU A 171 7.68 11.93 -5.11
N SER A 172 8.84 11.52 -5.62
CA SER A 172 9.60 10.41 -5.03
C SER A 172 10.09 10.69 -3.59
N LEU A 173 10.48 11.95 -3.30
CA LEU A 173 10.95 12.38 -1.98
C LEU A 173 9.81 12.50 -0.97
N ARG A 174 8.61 12.94 -1.39
CA ARG A 174 7.40 12.96 -0.55
C ARG A 174 7.10 11.58 0.03
N TYR A 175 7.38 10.51 -0.72
CA TYR A 175 7.23 9.14 -0.22
C TYR A 175 8.38 8.65 0.64
N ARG A 176 9.53 9.34 0.66
CA ARG A 176 10.66 9.03 1.55
C ARG A 176 10.54 9.72 2.91
N VAL A 177 10.08 10.97 2.95
CA VAL A 177 9.87 11.69 4.21
C VAL A 177 8.79 10.99 5.02
N ALA A 178 9.11 10.49 6.21
CA ALA A 178 8.14 9.85 7.10
C ALA A 178 7.63 10.89 8.10
N PRO A 179 6.30 11.00 8.32
CA PRO A 179 5.82 11.81 9.42
C PRO A 179 6.40 11.26 10.74
N PRO A 180 6.71 12.13 11.72
CA PRO A 180 7.04 11.67 13.04
C PRO A 180 5.78 10.99 13.58
N VAL A 181 5.94 9.75 14.03
CA VAL A 181 4.86 9.04 14.71
C VAL A 181 4.83 9.62 16.12
N ASP A 182 3.67 10.09 16.55
CA ASP A 182 3.45 10.58 17.91
C ASP A 182 3.82 9.49 18.93
N GLU A 183 4.36 9.89 20.09
CA GLU A 183 4.82 8.97 21.13
C GLU A 183 3.70 8.01 21.56
N ALA A 184 2.46 8.49 21.66
CA ALA A 184 1.30 7.64 22.00
C ALA A 184 1.06 6.56 20.94
N THR A 185 1.09 6.89 19.64
CA THR A 185 0.96 5.88 18.59
C THR A 185 2.18 4.94 18.55
N MET A 186 3.39 5.43 18.83
CA MET A 186 4.59 4.59 18.95
C MET A 186 4.47 3.61 20.12
N GLU A 187 4.05 4.06 21.30
CA GLU A 187 3.81 3.20 22.47
C GLU A 187 2.79 2.12 22.16
N VAL A 188 1.66 2.48 21.52
CA VAL A 188 0.65 1.50 21.10
C VAL A 188 1.22 0.48 20.12
N LEU A 189 2.09 0.91 19.19
CA LEU A 189 2.75 0.02 18.25
C LEU A 189 3.78 -0.89 18.93
N GLU A 190 4.55 -0.36 19.88
CA GLU A 190 5.54 -1.11 20.64
C GLU A 190 4.90 -2.12 21.59
N GLU A 191 3.84 -1.74 22.29
CA GLU A 191 3.06 -2.66 23.15
C GLU A 191 2.48 -3.81 22.33
N ARG A 192 1.91 -3.51 21.15
CA ARG A 192 1.39 -4.53 20.23
C ARG A 192 2.50 -5.43 19.68
N ALA A 193 3.67 -4.87 19.39
CA ALA A 193 4.83 -5.63 18.93
C ALA A 193 5.42 -6.53 20.03
N ARG A 194 5.50 -6.05 21.28
CA ARG A 194 6.02 -6.81 22.44
C ARG A 194 5.12 -7.96 22.83
N THR A 195 3.81 -7.73 22.86
CA THR A 195 2.85 -8.73 23.33
C THR A 195 2.56 -9.80 22.29
N GLY A 196 2.71 -9.49 20.99
CA GLY A 196 2.33 -10.40 19.89
C GLY A 196 0.84 -10.75 19.86
N ILE A 197 0.06 -10.18 20.78
CA ILE A 197 -1.37 -10.41 20.99
C ILE A 197 -2.05 -9.06 20.75
N ILE A 198 -2.71 -8.96 19.61
CA ILE A 198 -3.42 -7.75 19.25
C ILE A 198 -4.77 -7.82 19.97
N ARG A 199 -4.90 -7.11 21.10
CA ARG A 199 -6.21 -6.86 21.69
C ARG A 199 -6.91 -5.85 20.78
N ASN A 200 -7.83 -6.34 19.96
CA ASN A 200 -8.67 -5.47 19.13
C ASN A 200 -9.54 -4.62 20.07
N PRO A 201 -9.39 -3.28 20.13
CA PRO A 201 -10.19 -2.45 21.04
C PRO A 201 -11.70 -2.53 20.71
N VAL A 202 -12.06 -2.90 19.48
CA VAL A 202 -13.44 -3.20 19.09
C VAL A 202 -14.01 -4.41 19.85
N LEU A 203 -13.15 -5.34 20.32
CA LEU A 203 -13.55 -6.50 21.12
C LEU A 203 -13.67 -6.19 22.62
N GLN A 204 -13.15 -5.05 23.10
CA GLN A 204 -13.37 -4.63 24.50
C GLN A 204 -14.82 -4.20 24.74
N ASP A 205 -15.50 -3.73 23.70
CA ASP A 205 -16.94 -3.39 23.73
C ASP A 205 -17.84 -4.50 23.17
N CYS A 206 -17.28 -5.65 22.77
CA CYS A 206 -18.10 -6.75 22.26
C CYS A 206 -18.89 -7.42 23.39
N SER A 207 -20.16 -7.68 23.13
CA SER A 207 -21.01 -8.43 24.07
C SER A 207 -20.36 -9.78 24.40
N VAL A 208 -20.58 -10.28 25.62
CA VAL A 208 -20.06 -11.58 26.08
C VAL A 208 -20.38 -12.69 25.07
N ARG A 209 -21.51 -12.56 24.36
CA ARG A 209 -21.98 -13.49 23.34
C ARG A 209 -21.13 -13.46 22.07
N ASP A 210 -20.73 -12.27 21.61
CA ASP A 210 -19.88 -12.11 20.41
C ASP A 210 -18.44 -12.51 20.70
N ALA A 211 -17.93 -12.21 21.90
CA ALA A 211 -16.64 -12.68 22.38
C ALA A 211 -16.59 -14.22 22.47
N ALA A 212 -17.66 -14.86 22.94
CA ALA A 212 -17.77 -16.32 22.98
C ALA A 212 -17.86 -16.94 21.57
N LEU A 213 -18.50 -16.26 20.62
CA LEU A 213 -18.62 -16.72 19.24
C LEU A 213 -17.29 -16.63 18.50
N ILE A 214 -16.50 -15.60 18.77
CA ILE A 214 -15.14 -15.43 18.26
C ILE A 214 -14.19 -16.46 18.89
N ARG A 215 -14.27 -16.72 20.21
CA ARG A 215 -13.49 -17.80 20.84
C ARG A 215 -13.81 -19.18 20.29
N ARG A 216 -15.10 -19.51 20.09
CA ARG A 216 -15.51 -20.75 19.39
C ARG A 216 -14.98 -20.81 17.96
N TRP A 217 -14.88 -19.67 17.30
CA TRP A 217 -14.33 -19.56 15.96
C TRP A 217 -12.80 -19.78 15.97
N GLU A 218 -12.09 -19.24 16.96
CA GLU A 218 -10.66 -19.45 17.17
C GLU A 218 -10.34 -20.91 17.52
N GLU A 219 -11.07 -21.54 18.44
CA GLU A 219 -10.91 -22.96 18.77
C GLU A 219 -11.09 -23.88 17.56
N LYS A 220 -12.02 -23.53 16.66
CA LYS A 220 -12.30 -24.29 15.45
C LYS A 220 -11.24 -24.15 14.36
N TRP A 221 -10.45 -23.09 14.36
CA TRP A 221 -9.56 -22.74 13.25
C TRP A 221 -8.09 -22.52 13.62
N VAL A 222 -7.77 -22.27 14.89
CA VAL A 222 -6.41 -22.01 15.41
C VAL A 222 -5.81 -23.28 16.03
N LEU A 223 -6.62 -24.17 16.60
CA LEU A 223 -6.15 -25.51 16.95
C LEU A 223 -6.03 -26.33 15.66
N LEU A 224 -4.83 -26.31 15.08
CA LEU A 224 -4.42 -27.29 14.09
C LEU A 224 -4.81 -28.69 14.61
N PRO A 225 -5.51 -29.53 13.82
CA PRO A 225 -5.76 -30.90 14.26
C PRO A 225 -4.41 -31.54 14.63
N PRO A 226 -4.32 -32.29 15.72
CA PRO A 226 -3.07 -32.91 16.14
C PRO A 226 -2.49 -33.65 14.93
N ARG A 227 -1.22 -33.35 14.61
CA ARG A 227 -0.47 -34.04 13.55
C ARG A 227 -0.78 -35.52 13.68
N ARG A 228 -1.37 -36.12 12.64
CA ARG A 228 -1.49 -37.58 12.56
C ARG A 228 -0.08 -38.12 12.80
N GLN A 229 0.12 -38.75 13.95
CA GLN A 229 1.32 -39.52 14.20
C GLN A 229 1.28 -40.62 13.14
N ASN A 230 2.22 -40.59 12.21
CA ASN A 230 2.39 -41.71 11.29
C ASN A 230 2.72 -42.92 12.16
N PRO A 231 1.94 -44.02 12.08
CA PRO A 231 2.32 -45.24 12.78
C PRO A 231 3.67 -45.67 12.20
N SER A 232 4.69 -45.71 13.07
CA SER A 232 5.98 -46.29 12.78
C SER A 232 5.76 -47.75 12.38
N GLN A 233 6.08 -48.06 11.12
CA GLN A 233 6.38 -49.42 10.68
C GLN A 233 7.84 -49.72 10.99
#